data_AF-A0A087WXJ5-F1
#
_entry.id   AF-A0A087WXJ5-F1
#
_cell.length_a   1.000
_cell.length_b   1.000
_cell.length_c   1.000
_cell.angle_alpha   90.00
_cell.angle_beta   90.00
_cell.angle_gamma   90.00
#
_symmetry.space_group_name_H-M   'P 1'
#
loop_
_entity.id
_entity.type
_entity.pdbx_description
1 polymer ?
#
loop_
_entity_poly.entity_id
_entity_poly.type
_entity_poly.pdbx_seq_one_letter_code
_entity_poly.pdbx_strand_id
1 'polypeptide(L)'
;MAAGSRTSLLLAFGLLCLSWLQEGSAFPTIPLSRLFDNAMLRARRLYQLAYDTYQEFNLELLRISLLLIQSWLEPVQLLRSVFANSLVYGASDSNVYRHLKDLEEGIQTLMWRLEDGSPRTGQIFNQSYSKFDTKSHNDDALLKNYGLLYCFRKDMDKVETFLRIVQCRSVEGSCGF
;
A
#
# COMPACT_ATOMS: atom_id res chain seq x y z
N MET A 1 -25.02 82.03 23.59
CA MET A 1 -25.39 80.83 22.80
C MET A 1 -24.14 80.01 22.61
N ALA A 2 -24.24 78.70 22.91
CA ALA A 2 -23.16 77.90 23.48
C ALA A 2 -22.02 77.56 22.52
N ALA A 3 -20.79 77.90 22.92
CA ALA A 3 -19.54 77.35 22.40
C ALA A 3 -19.31 75.96 23.02
N GLY A 4 -20.09 74.97 22.59
CA GLY A 4 -20.01 73.60 23.10
C GLY A 4 -20.48 72.63 22.03
N SER A 5 -19.61 72.28 21.08
CA SER A 5 -19.96 71.31 20.05
C SER A 5 -18.74 70.57 19.50
N ARG A 6 -17.63 71.27 19.21
CA ARG A 6 -16.42 70.64 18.65
C ARG A 6 -15.62 69.81 19.66
N THR A 7 -15.48 70.30 20.89
CA THR A 7 -14.76 69.59 21.96
C THR A 7 -15.51 68.34 22.43
N SER A 8 -16.84 68.40 22.49
CA SER A 8 -17.69 67.25 22.86
C SER A 8 -17.64 66.14 21.81
N LEU A 9 -17.67 66.49 20.52
CA LEU A 9 -17.54 65.52 19.42
C LEU A 9 -16.17 64.84 19.40
N LEU A 10 -15.09 65.58 19.63
CA LEU A 10 -13.73 65.02 19.69
C LEU A 10 -13.54 64.08 20.89
N LEU A 11 -14.14 64.43 22.04
CA LEU A 11 -14.12 63.56 23.22
C LEU A 11 -14.98 62.30 23.00
N ALA A 12 -16.16 62.42 22.38
CA ALA A 12 -16.99 61.26 22.04
C ALA A 12 -16.30 60.34 21.03
N PHE A 13 -15.64 60.91 20.01
CA PHE A 13 -14.88 60.13 19.04
C PHE A 13 -13.64 59.49 19.67
N GLY A 14 -12.93 60.22 20.54
CA GLY A 14 -11.81 59.71 21.32
C GLY A 14 -12.22 58.54 22.22
N LEU A 15 -13.34 58.66 22.94
CA LEU A 15 -13.87 57.60 23.80
C LEU A 15 -14.34 56.38 22.99
N LEU A 16 -15.01 56.59 21.86
CA LEU A 16 -15.41 55.51 20.94
C LEU A 16 -14.19 54.78 20.37
N CYS A 17 -13.15 55.52 19.96
CA CYS A 17 -11.89 54.95 19.51
C CYS A 17 -11.14 54.20 20.63
N LEU A 18 -11.18 54.68 21.87
CA LEU A 18 -10.59 54.01 23.04
C LEU A 18 -11.31 52.70 23.38
N SER A 19 -12.65 52.66 23.32
CA SER A 19 -13.39 51.40 23.47
C SER A 19 -13.03 50.40 22.35
N TRP A 20 -12.95 50.87 21.10
CA TRP A 20 -12.59 50.03 19.96
C TRP A 20 -11.14 49.53 20.02
N LEU A 21 -10.21 50.35 20.52
CA LEU A 21 -8.82 49.94 20.74
C LEU A 21 -8.69 48.91 21.87
N GLN A 22 -9.54 49.02 22.90
CA GLN A 22 -9.54 48.11 24.03
C GLN A 22 -10.14 46.75 23.66
N GLU A 23 -11.19 46.72 22.83
CA GLU A 23 -11.74 45.50 22.20
C GLU A 23 -10.73 44.83 21.24
N GLY A 24 -9.88 45.60 20.56
CA GLY A 24 -8.87 45.06 19.64
C GLY A 24 -7.61 44.50 20.31
N SER A 25 -7.43 44.70 21.61
CA SER A 25 -6.20 44.34 22.34
C SER A 25 -6.30 43.05 23.16
N ALA A 26 -7.50 42.44 23.23
CA ALA A 26 -7.73 41.17 23.90
C ALA A 26 -7.94 40.01 22.91
N PHE A 27 -7.29 40.03 21.75
CA PHE A 27 -7.08 38.78 21.01
C PHE A 27 -6.02 37.98 21.75
N PRO A 28 -6.33 36.80 22.32
CA PRO A 28 -5.29 35.97 22.92
C PRO A 28 -4.30 35.61 21.81
N THR A 29 -3.11 36.20 21.85
CA THR A 29 -2.02 35.80 20.98
C THR A 29 -1.75 34.33 21.28
N ILE A 30 -2.00 33.46 20.30
CA ILE A 30 -1.81 32.03 20.47
C ILE A 30 -0.33 31.82 20.81
N PRO A 31 0.01 31.24 21.97
CA PRO A 31 1.40 31.07 22.36
C PRO A 31 2.10 30.15 21.36
N LEU A 32 3.38 30.44 21.08
CA LEU A 32 4.19 29.70 20.11
C LEU A 32 4.22 28.19 20.40
N SER A 33 4.20 27.80 21.68
CA SER A 33 4.08 26.40 22.10
C SER A 33 2.84 25.71 21.54
N ARG A 34 1.66 26.34 21.64
CA ARG A 34 0.42 25.81 21.06
C ARG A 34 0.48 25.72 19.54
N LEU A 35 1.19 26.62 18.87
CA LEU A 35 1.39 26.53 17.42
C LEU A 35 2.25 25.32 17.07
N PHE A 36 3.35 25.09 17.79
CA PHE A 36 4.20 23.92 17.61
C PHE A 36 3.49 22.61 17.95
N ASP A 37 2.74 22.53 19.04
CA ASP A 37 1.96 21.34 19.41
C ASP A 37 0.97 20.97 18.31
N ASN A 38 0.26 21.96 17.78
CA ASN A 38 -0.66 21.76 16.67
C ASN A 38 0.05 21.31 15.39
N ALA A 39 1.19 21.91 15.06
CA ALA A 39 1.98 21.53 13.89
C ALA A 39 2.51 20.08 14.02
N MET A 40 3.08 19.73 15.17
CA MET A 40 3.59 18.38 15.46
C MET A 40 2.49 17.33 15.47
N LEU A 41 1.33 17.64 16.06
CA LEU A 41 0.17 16.75 16.02
C LEU A 41 -0.28 16.48 14.58
N ARG A 42 -0.36 17.51 13.75
CA ARG A 42 -0.72 17.37 12.32
C ARG A 42 0.33 16.56 11.56
N ALA A 43 1.61 16.87 11.74
CA ALA A 43 2.71 16.12 11.12
C ALA A 43 2.67 14.64 11.51
N ARG A 44 2.46 14.33 12.79
CA ARG A 44 2.34 12.95 13.27
C ARG A 44 1.12 12.23 12.67
N ARG A 45 -0.03 12.90 12.59
CA ARG A 45 -1.23 12.31 11.96
C ARG A 45 -1.00 12.00 10.47
N LEU A 46 -0.38 12.93 9.74
CA LEU A 46 -0.04 12.73 8.34
C LEU A 46 0.96 11.58 8.17
N TYR A 47 1.97 11.51 9.02
CA TYR A 47 2.93 10.41 9.04
C TYR A 47 2.23 9.06 9.31
N GLN A 48 1.37 8.99 10.33
CA GLN A 48 0.62 7.79 10.66
C GLN A 48 -0.29 7.35 9.51
N LEU A 49 -1.06 8.28 8.93
CA LEU A 49 -1.90 7.98 7.77
C LEU A 49 -1.07 7.44 6.59
N ALA A 50 0.04 8.10 6.27
CA ALA A 50 0.93 7.65 5.20
C ALA A 50 1.51 6.27 5.49
N TYR A 51 1.93 6.02 6.74
CA TYR A 51 2.47 4.74 7.19
C TYR A 51 1.41 3.63 7.09
N ASP A 52 0.19 3.86 7.58
CA ASP A 52 -0.89 2.88 7.56
C ASP A 52 -1.28 2.53 6.11
N THR A 53 -1.48 3.54 5.25
CA THR A 53 -1.76 3.32 3.81
C THR A 53 -0.61 2.59 3.12
N TYR A 54 0.62 2.88 3.51
CA TYR A 54 1.79 2.22 2.95
C TYR A 54 1.88 0.74 3.35
N GLN A 55 1.56 0.40 4.60
CA GLN A 55 1.50 -1.00 5.07
C GLN A 55 0.38 -1.78 4.37
N GLU A 56 -0.80 -1.17 4.20
CA GLU A 56 -1.92 -1.77 3.47
C GLU A 56 -1.52 -2.15 2.04
N PHE A 57 -0.78 -1.28 1.35
CA PHE A 57 -0.30 -1.58 -0.01
C PHE A 57 0.68 -2.76 -0.04
N ASN A 58 1.56 -2.90 0.96
CA ASN A 58 2.49 -4.02 1.03
C ASN A 58 1.75 -5.35 1.23
N LEU A 59 0.73 -5.38 2.09
CA LEU A 59 -0.11 -6.56 2.27
C LEU A 59 -0.88 -6.93 1.01
N GLU A 60 -1.40 -5.93 0.27
CA GLU A 60 -2.12 -6.20 -0.98
C GLU A 60 -1.19 -6.78 -2.07
N LEU A 61 0.06 -6.31 -2.17
CA LEU A 61 1.05 -6.92 -3.07
C LEU A 61 1.34 -8.39 -2.73
N LEU A 62 1.42 -8.72 -1.43
CA LEU A 62 1.58 -10.11 -0.98
C LEU A 62 0.32 -10.93 -1.28
N ARG A 63 -0.87 -10.36 -1.08
CA ARG A 63 -2.15 -11.01 -1.39
C ARG A 63 -2.28 -11.33 -2.88
N ILE A 64 -1.96 -10.38 -3.76
CA ILE A 64 -1.96 -10.59 -5.22
C ILE A 64 -0.95 -11.68 -5.59
N SER A 65 0.25 -11.63 -5.00
CA SER A 65 1.28 -12.66 -5.22
C SER A 65 0.77 -14.04 -4.82
N LEU A 66 0.12 -14.15 -3.66
CA LEU A 66 -0.48 -15.40 -3.18
C LEU A 66 -1.54 -15.95 -4.15
N LEU A 67 -2.43 -15.08 -4.65
CA LEU A 67 -3.47 -15.46 -5.62
C LEU A 67 -2.86 -15.97 -6.93
N LEU A 68 -1.79 -15.32 -7.43
CA LEU A 68 -1.08 -15.78 -8.62
C LEU A 68 -0.48 -17.17 -8.39
N ILE A 69 0.24 -17.38 -7.28
CA ILE A 69 0.82 -18.68 -6.94
C ILE A 69 -0.25 -19.78 -6.85
N GLN A 70 -1.35 -19.51 -6.13
CA GLN A 70 -2.45 -20.46 -5.98
C GLN A 70 -3.12 -20.80 -7.31
N SER A 71 -3.27 -19.81 -8.21
CA SER A 71 -3.85 -20.04 -9.54
C SER A 71 -3.01 -20.97 -10.42
N TRP A 72 -1.71 -21.09 -10.14
CA TRP A 72 -0.76 -21.91 -10.91
C TRP A 72 -0.55 -23.32 -10.34
N LEU A 73 -1.03 -23.62 -9.13
CA LEU A 73 -0.87 -24.95 -8.51
C LEU A 73 -1.48 -26.10 -9.33
N GLU A 74 -2.63 -25.86 -9.97
CA GLU A 74 -3.28 -26.85 -10.83
C GLU A 74 -2.68 -26.85 -12.26
N PRO A 75 -2.58 -25.71 -12.97
CA PRO A 75 -2.04 -25.68 -14.33
C PRO A 75 -0.59 -26.19 -14.44
N VAL A 76 0.26 -25.99 -13.42
CA VAL A 76 1.65 -26.45 -13.48
C VAL A 76 1.76 -27.98 -13.51
N GLN A 77 0.76 -28.69 -12.99
CA GLN A 77 0.72 -30.15 -13.04
C GLN A 77 0.51 -30.65 -14.49
N LEU A 78 -0.22 -29.89 -15.31
CA LEU A 78 -0.39 -30.16 -16.74
C LEU A 78 0.91 -29.92 -17.53
N LEU A 79 1.76 -29.01 -17.06
CA LEU A 79 3.06 -28.72 -17.66
C LEU A 79 4.18 -29.67 -17.17
N ARG A 80 3.88 -30.60 -16.26
CA ARG A 80 4.87 -31.51 -15.66
C ARG A 80 5.69 -32.27 -16.71
N SER A 81 5.05 -32.77 -17.77
CA SER A 81 5.74 -33.50 -18.85
C SER A 81 6.64 -32.59 -19.68
N VAL A 82 6.24 -31.33 -19.88
CA VAL A 82 7.04 -30.34 -20.62
C VAL A 82 8.30 -29.96 -19.84
N PHE A 83 8.18 -29.74 -18.52
CA PHE A 83 9.32 -29.47 -17.65
C PHE A 83 10.26 -30.67 -17.49
N ALA A 84 9.71 -31.89 -17.42
CA ALA A 84 10.50 -33.12 -17.33
C ALA A 84 11.37 -33.38 -18.59
N ASN A 85 10.92 -32.89 -19.75
CA ASN A 85 11.62 -33.06 -21.03
C ASN A 85 12.67 -31.98 -21.32
N SER A 86 12.75 -30.90 -20.52
CA SER A 86 13.74 -29.86 -20.76
C SER A 86 15.11 -30.31 -20.23
N LEU A 87 16.01 -30.68 -21.13
CA LEU A 87 17.42 -31.02 -20.86
C LEU A 87 18.25 -29.84 -20.27
N VAL A 88 17.62 -28.69 -20.03
CA VAL A 88 18.28 -27.42 -19.68
C VAL A 88 18.41 -27.23 -18.16
N TYR A 89 17.71 -28.04 -17.36
CA TYR A 89 17.89 -28.05 -15.91
C TYR A 89 17.92 -29.51 -15.46
N GLY A 90 19.11 -30.00 -15.08
CA GLY A 90 19.31 -31.37 -14.60
C GLY A 90 18.21 -31.75 -13.62
N ALA A 91 17.50 -32.83 -13.93
CA ALA A 91 16.23 -33.26 -13.34
C ALA A 91 16.32 -33.73 -11.87
N SER A 92 17.07 -33.05 -11.00
CA SER A 92 17.31 -33.53 -9.64
C SER A 92 16.61 -32.73 -8.53
N ASP A 93 16.50 -31.40 -8.55
CA ASP A 93 16.41 -30.73 -7.23
C ASP A 93 15.19 -29.89 -6.84
N SER A 94 14.14 -29.80 -7.66
CA SER A 94 12.78 -29.56 -7.13
C SER A 94 11.73 -29.53 -8.22
N ASN A 95 10.63 -30.26 -8.02
CA ASN A 95 9.47 -30.11 -8.89
C ASN A 95 8.91 -28.67 -8.75
N VAL A 96 8.54 -28.03 -9.86
CA VAL A 96 8.03 -26.64 -9.89
C VAL A 96 6.84 -26.45 -8.93
N TYR A 97 5.99 -27.48 -8.82
CA TYR A 97 4.88 -27.50 -7.87
C TYR A 97 5.32 -27.29 -6.40
N ARG A 98 6.41 -27.93 -5.98
CA ARG A 98 6.97 -27.81 -4.63
C ARG A 98 7.48 -26.40 -4.40
N HIS A 99 8.21 -25.81 -5.36
CA HIS A 99 8.62 -24.41 -5.23
C HIS A 99 7.43 -23.46 -5.09
N LEU A 100 6.35 -23.68 -5.85
CA LEU A 100 5.13 -22.88 -5.72
C LEU A 100 4.49 -23.07 -4.34
N LYS A 101 4.49 -24.28 -3.80
CA LYS A 101 3.98 -24.57 -2.45
C LYS A 101 4.83 -23.93 -1.35
N ASP A 102 6.15 -24.09 -1.40
CA ASP A 102 7.06 -23.47 -0.44
C ASP A 102 6.94 -21.94 -0.49
N LEU A 103 6.74 -21.37 -1.68
CA LEU A 103 6.52 -19.93 -1.85
C LEU A 103 5.15 -19.49 -1.34
N GLU A 104 4.08 -20.27 -1.54
CA GLU A 104 2.75 -20.03 -0.95
C GLU A 104 2.85 -19.89 0.57
N GLU A 105 3.51 -20.85 1.23
CA GLU A 105 3.72 -20.85 2.68
C GLU A 105 4.59 -19.68 3.14
N GLY A 106 5.65 -19.36 2.40
CA GLY A 106 6.52 -18.21 2.67
C GLY A 106 5.76 -16.88 2.61
N ILE A 107 4.92 -16.68 1.60
CA ILE A 107 4.10 -15.46 1.45
C ILE A 107 3.07 -15.36 2.57
N GLN A 108 2.38 -16.45 2.92
CA GLN A 108 1.43 -16.47 4.04
C GLN A 108 2.11 -16.10 5.36
N THR A 109 3.34 -16.61 5.59
CA THR A 109 4.14 -16.26 6.77
C THR A 109 4.52 -14.77 6.79
N LEU A 110 4.88 -14.20 5.64
CA LEU A 110 5.18 -12.77 5.52
C LEU A 110 3.95 -11.89 5.80
N MET A 111 2.78 -12.27 5.26
CA MET A 111 1.53 -11.57 5.52
C MET A 111 1.21 -11.56 7.01
N TRP A 112 1.26 -12.73 7.67
CA TRP A 112 1.06 -12.85 9.11
C TRP A 112 1.99 -11.94 9.92
N ARG A 113 3.29 -11.91 9.58
CA ARG A 113 4.28 -11.08 10.29
C ARG A 113 4.07 -9.58 10.09
N LEU A 114 3.58 -9.16 8.92
CA LEU A 114 3.31 -7.75 8.64
C LEU A 114 1.96 -7.29 9.21
N GLU A 115 1.00 -8.21 9.38
CA GLU A 115 -0.30 -7.94 10.00
C GLU A 115 -0.21 -7.74 11.54
N ASP A 116 0.72 -8.40 12.23
CA ASP A 116 0.88 -8.32 13.70
C ASP A 116 1.30 -6.92 14.23
N GLY A 117 1.48 -5.95 13.34
CA GLY A 117 1.73 -4.53 13.65
C GLY A 117 0.51 -3.59 13.60
N SER A 118 -0.66 -4.02 13.11
CA SER A 118 -1.88 -3.19 13.05
C SER A 118 -3.16 -4.02 12.83
N PRO A 119 -4.16 -4.00 13.75
CA PRO A 119 -5.37 -4.78 13.57
C PRO A 119 -6.44 -3.94 12.86
N ARG A 120 -6.50 -3.93 11.52
CA ARG A 120 -7.73 -3.54 10.79
C ARG A 120 -7.95 -4.33 9.51
N THR A 121 -8.99 -5.17 9.59
CA THR A 121 -9.99 -5.48 8.57
C THR A 121 -9.56 -5.19 7.14
N GLY A 122 -8.80 -6.11 6.55
CA GLY A 122 -8.64 -6.16 5.11
C GLY A 122 -10.03 -6.24 4.47
N GLN A 123 -10.34 -5.26 3.61
CA GLN A 123 -11.34 -5.52 2.59
C GLN A 123 -10.84 -6.74 1.82
N ILE A 124 -11.58 -7.83 1.93
CA ILE A 124 -11.39 -9.02 1.11
C ILE A 124 -11.61 -8.53 -0.32
N PHE A 125 -10.54 -8.15 -1.01
CA PHE A 125 -10.59 -7.96 -2.45
C PHE A 125 -10.89 -9.35 -3.01
N ASN A 126 -12.17 -9.58 -3.24
CA ASN A 126 -12.72 -10.86 -3.66
C ASN A 126 -12.47 -10.98 -5.17
N GLN A 127 -11.20 -11.00 -5.55
CA GLN A 127 -10.78 -11.32 -6.92
C GLN A 127 -10.65 -12.83 -7.01
N SER A 128 -11.75 -13.47 -7.39
CA SER A 128 -11.71 -14.83 -7.93
C SER A 128 -10.95 -14.76 -9.25
N TYR A 129 -9.66 -15.09 -9.23
CA TYR A 129 -8.87 -15.27 -10.44
C TYR A 129 -9.54 -16.41 -11.23
N SER A 130 -10.10 -16.09 -12.40
CA SER A 130 -10.91 -17.05 -13.15
C SER A 130 -10.05 -18.25 -13.54
N LYS A 131 -10.42 -19.42 -13.04
CA LYS A 131 -9.83 -20.71 -13.41
C LYS A 131 -9.90 -20.86 -14.93
N PHE A 132 -8.76 -21.15 -15.56
CA PHE A 132 -8.72 -21.47 -16.99
C PHE A 132 -9.30 -22.87 -17.22
N ASP A 133 -10.60 -22.93 -17.53
CA ASP A 133 -11.24 -24.17 -17.97
C ASP A 133 -10.85 -24.48 -19.41
N THR A 134 -9.83 -25.33 -19.55
CA THR A 134 -9.29 -25.74 -20.85
C THR A 134 -10.07 -26.95 -21.37
N LYS A 135 -11.28 -26.72 -21.90
CA LYS A 135 -11.96 -27.68 -22.78
C LYS A 135 -12.20 -27.04 -24.15
N SER A 136 -11.14 -26.93 -24.95
CA SER A 136 -11.28 -26.75 -26.40
C SER A 136 -10.62 -27.89 -27.14
N HIS A 137 -11.46 -28.66 -27.82
CA HIS A 137 -11.05 -29.70 -28.76
C HIS A 137 -10.38 -28.99 -29.96
N ASN A 138 -9.16 -29.42 -30.29
CA ASN A 138 -8.54 -29.28 -31.62
C ASN A 138 -7.62 -28.10 -31.99
N ASP A 139 -7.10 -27.30 -31.06
CA ASP A 139 -5.92 -26.43 -31.31
C ASP A 139 -4.63 -27.06 -30.76
N ASP A 140 -3.56 -27.03 -31.57
CA ASP A 140 -2.27 -27.72 -31.39
C ASP A 140 -1.75 -27.69 -29.94
N ALA A 141 -1.56 -28.86 -29.34
CA ALA A 141 -1.16 -29.01 -27.94
C ALA A 141 0.15 -28.27 -27.65
N LEU A 142 1.04 -28.13 -28.64
CA LEU A 142 2.28 -27.34 -28.53
C LEU A 142 2.01 -25.86 -28.30
N LEU A 143 1.06 -25.26 -29.03
CA LEU A 143 0.73 -23.84 -28.92
C LEU A 143 0.09 -23.53 -27.56
N LYS A 144 -0.77 -24.44 -27.06
CA LYS A 144 -1.35 -24.36 -25.70
C LYS A 144 -0.29 -24.47 -24.61
N ASN A 145 0.65 -25.39 -24.76
CA ASN A 145 1.77 -25.55 -23.82
C ASN A 145 2.68 -24.32 -23.82
N TYR A 146 2.98 -23.75 -24.99
CA TYR A 146 3.75 -22.51 -25.10
C TYR A 146 3.03 -21.33 -24.45
N GLY A 147 1.73 -21.17 -24.70
CA GLY A 147 0.92 -20.12 -24.09
C GLY A 147 0.89 -20.20 -22.56
N LEU A 148 0.70 -21.40 -22.01
CA LEU A 148 0.75 -21.63 -20.56
C LEU A 148 2.13 -21.34 -19.97
N LEU A 149 3.21 -21.76 -20.61
CA LEU A 149 4.58 -21.45 -20.17
C LEU A 149 4.86 -19.95 -20.20
N TYR A 150 4.41 -19.25 -21.23
CA TYR A 150 4.57 -17.81 -21.34
C TYR A 150 3.83 -17.08 -20.22
N CYS A 151 2.58 -17.46 -19.96
CA CYS A 151 1.79 -16.89 -18.86
C CYS A 151 2.42 -17.22 -17.50
N PHE A 152 2.87 -18.45 -17.28
CA PHE A 152 3.55 -18.85 -16.05
C PHE A 152 4.78 -17.97 -15.80
N ARG A 153 5.65 -17.84 -16.81
CA ARG A 153 6.84 -16.97 -16.72
C ARG A 153 6.47 -15.53 -16.38
N LYS A 154 5.46 -14.97 -17.06
CA LYS A 154 5.03 -13.59 -16.86
C LYS A 154 4.45 -13.35 -15.46
N ASP A 155 3.68 -14.31 -14.95
CA ASP A 155 3.10 -14.18 -13.62
C ASP A 155 4.15 -14.40 -12.52
N MET A 156 5.12 -15.30 -12.71
CA MET A 156 6.24 -15.46 -11.77
C MET A 156 7.15 -14.22 -11.74
N ASP A 157 7.39 -13.56 -12.88
CA ASP A 157 8.11 -12.28 -12.98
C ASP A 157 7.41 -11.16 -12.18
N LYS A 158 6.08 -11.10 -12.22
CA LYS A 158 5.30 -10.20 -11.37
C LYS A 158 5.43 -10.54 -9.89
N VAL A 159 5.32 -11.82 -9.52
CA VAL A 159 5.45 -12.26 -8.12
C VAL A 159 6.82 -11.87 -7.58
N GLU A 160 7.90 -12.11 -8.32
CA GLU A 160 9.25 -11.69 -7.93
C GLU A 160 9.30 -10.17 -7.73
N THR A 161 8.77 -9.40 -8.68
CA THR A 161 8.74 -7.94 -8.61
C THR A 161 7.99 -7.43 -7.38
N PHE A 162 6.82 -7.98 -7.08
CA PHE A 162 6.03 -7.59 -5.92
C PHE A 162 6.72 -7.95 -4.61
N LEU A 163 7.31 -9.14 -4.49
CA LEU A 163 8.07 -9.54 -3.31
C LEU A 163 9.30 -8.65 -3.11
N ARG A 164 10.02 -8.30 -4.18
CA ARG A 164 11.15 -7.37 -4.13
C ARG A 164 10.71 -6.00 -3.64
N ILE A 165 9.58 -5.48 -4.14
CA ILE A 165 9.01 -4.21 -3.66
C ILE A 165 8.72 -4.29 -2.16
N VAL A 166 8.02 -5.33 -1.69
CA VAL A 166 7.70 -5.49 -0.26
C VAL A 166 8.98 -5.62 0.57
N GLN A 167 9.97 -6.38 0.11
CA GLN A 167 11.27 -6.51 0.78
C GLN A 167 11.97 -5.17 0.95
N CYS A 168 12.13 -4.41 -0.15
CA CYS A 168 12.75 -3.08 -0.13
C CYS A 168 12.09 -2.12 0.86
N ARG A 169 10.79 -2.31 1.07
CA ARG A 169 9.92 -1.41 1.83
C ARG A 169 9.79 -1.78 3.30
N SER A 170 9.96 -3.07 3.62
CA SER A 170 9.80 -3.61 4.98
C SER A 170 11.13 -3.87 5.69
N VAL A 171 12.25 -3.96 4.95
CA VAL A 171 13.58 -4.24 5.51
C VAL A 171 14.52 -3.06 5.23
N GLU A 172 14.96 -2.40 6.30
CA GLU A 172 15.89 -1.27 6.22
C GLU A 172 17.23 -1.69 5.59
N GLY A 173 17.72 -0.89 4.62
CA GLY A 173 18.97 -1.18 3.89
C GLY A 173 18.92 -2.34 2.91
N SER A 174 17.76 -2.98 2.70
CA SER A 174 17.63 -4.13 1.76
C SER A 174 17.71 -3.74 0.28
N CYS A 175 17.41 -2.48 -0.04
CA CYS A 175 17.51 -1.94 -1.39
C CYS A 175 18.25 -0.62 -1.33
N GLY A 176 19.25 -0.45 -2.21
CA GLY A 176 20.14 0.70 -2.21
C GLY A 176 19.38 2.00 -2.45
N PHE A 177 19.21 2.78 -1.38
CA PHE A 177 18.86 4.20 -1.39
C PHE A 177 19.91 4.96 -0.58
#